data_AF-A0A9D6XCN6-F1
#
_entry.id   AF-A0A9D6XCN6-F1
#
_cell.length_a   1.000
_cell.length_b   1.000
_cell.length_c   1.000
_cell.angle_alpha   90.00
_cell.angle_beta   90.00
_cell.angle_gamma   90.00
#
_symmetry.space_group_name_H-M   'P 1'
#
loop_
_entity.id
_entity.type
_entity.pdbx_description
1 polymer ?
#
loop_
_entity_poly.entity_id
_entity_poly.type
_entity_poly.pdbx_seq_one_letter_code
_entity_poly.pdbx_strand_id
1 'polypeptide(L)'
;MKTLPHIKNAALTLGFVMLLSGCQSVPPIKTAAPLDNAGFMTAWGAYLHCQAGTDDVDTMRADMKQLSRVASAQESAQNLPFSLPDFVKRVMAKPTSRLAADPNAMAAACALSAGQAALRVERMDVAAEMFRAVLQNHREPEYAYYVEQARVGMEEIARGVQAAAHAAVPTLIPISSTAFTLRNSTPVSFED
;
A
#
# COMPACT_ATOMS: atom_id res chain seq x y z
N MET A 1 -31.01 -71.89 41.53
CA MET A 1 -30.85 -70.43 41.35
C MET A 1 -29.37 -70.12 41.11
N LYS A 2 -28.97 -69.75 39.88
CA LYS A 2 -27.62 -69.27 39.55
C LYS A 2 -27.79 -67.93 38.83
N THR A 3 -27.46 -66.83 39.51
CA THR A 3 -27.55 -65.48 38.98
C THR A 3 -26.26 -65.09 38.26
N LEU A 4 -26.48 -64.63 37.03
CA LEU A 4 -25.65 -63.92 36.06
C LEU A 4 -24.34 -63.29 36.58
N PRO A 5 -23.17 -63.70 36.03
CA PRO A 5 -21.92 -62.94 36.12
C PRO A 5 -21.77 -61.89 34.99
N HIS A 6 -22.65 -61.86 33.99
CA HIS A 6 -22.50 -61.00 32.80
C HIS A 6 -22.81 -59.50 33.00
N ILE A 7 -23.50 -59.13 34.09
CA ILE A 7 -23.95 -57.75 34.32
C ILE A 7 -22.77 -56.81 34.70
N LYS A 8 -21.77 -57.32 35.42
CA LYS A 8 -20.61 -56.52 35.84
C LYS A 8 -19.72 -56.10 34.67
N ASN A 9 -19.55 -56.98 33.69
CA ASN A 9 -18.71 -56.71 32.52
C ASN A 9 -19.38 -55.75 31.53
N ALA A 10 -20.72 -55.77 31.45
CA ALA A 10 -21.48 -54.86 30.59
C ALA A 10 -21.50 -53.42 31.13
N ALA A 11 -21.56 -53.24 32.45
CA ALA A 11 -21.53 -51.91 33.05
C ALA A 11 -20.16 -51.21 32.88
N LEU A 12 -19.07 -52.00 32.93
CA LEU A 12 -17.71 -51.50 32.81
C LEU A 12 -17.34 -51.14 31.37
N THR A 13 -17.87 -51.88 30.38
CA THR A 13 -17.70 -51.52 28.96
C THR A 13 -18.54 -50.30 28.57
N LEU A 14 -19.75 -50.15 29.10
CA LEU A 14 -20.60 -48.98 28.81
C LEU A 14 -20.03 -47.67 29.39
N GLY A 15 -19.41 -47.73 30.57
CA GLY A 15 -18.75 -46.58 31.19
C GLY A 15 -17.51 -46.10 30.44
N PHE A 16 -16.72 -47.02 29.86
CA PHE A 16 -15.52 -46.68 29.09
C PHE A 16 -15.86 -45.99 27.76
N VAL A 17 -16.94 -46.42 27.09
CA VAL A 17 -17.37 -45.83 25.81
C VAL A 17 -17.88 -44.38 25.97
N MET A 18 -18.51 -44.05 27.10
CA MET A 18 -18.97 -42.68 27.40
C MET A 18 -17.83 -41.70 27.73
N LEU A 19 -16.68 -42.19 28.21
CA LEU A 19 -15.49 -41.36 28.51
C LEU A 19 -14.67 -41.03 27.24
N LEU A 20 -14.85 -41.78 26.15
CA LEU A 20 -14.19 -41.57 24.87
C LEU A 20 -14.96 -40.65 23.91
N SER A 21 -16.16 -40.18 24.27
CA SER A 21 -16.98 -39.27 23.44
C SER A 21 -16.72 -37.77 23.69
N GLY A 22 -15.67 -37.40 24.41
CA GLY A 22 -15.26 -36.01 24.61
C GLY A 22 -14.34 -35.48 23.50
N CYS A 23 -14.72 -34.34 22.91
CA CYS A 23 -13.93 -33.48 21.99
C CYS A 23 -13.79 -33.89 20.50
N GLN A 24 -14.89 -34.00 19.74
CA GLN A 24 -14.82 -33.96 18.26
C GLN A 24 -15.81 -32.96 17.62
N SER A 25 -16.42 -32.05 18.40
CA SER A 25 -17.45 -31.14 17.90
C SER A 25 -17.13 -29.67 18.17
N VAL A 26 -15.90 -29.25 17.86
CA VAL A 26 -15.67 -27.85 17.50
C VAL A 26 -16.00 -27.72 16.02
N PRO A 27 -17.09 -27.04 15.62
CA PRO A 27 -17.35 -26.80 14.21
C PRO A 27 -16.15 -26.06 13.62
N PRO A 28 -15.68 -26.41 12.40
CA PRO A 28 -14.57 -25.69 11.79
C PRO A 28 -14.97 -24.22 11.71
N ILE A 29 -14.27 -23.39 12.48
CA ILE A 29 -14.36 -21.94 12.35
C ILE A 29 -13.99 -21.68 10.89
N LYS A 30 -14.95 -21.17 10.11
CA LYS A 30 -14.69 -20.70 8.74
C LYS A 30 -13.86 -19.43 8.86
N THR A 31 -12.59 -19.56 9.20
CA THR A 31 -11.60 -18.52 8.95
C THR A 31 -11.62 -18.28 7.45
N ALA A 32 -11.75 -17.01 7.04
CA ALA A 32 -11.52 -16.64 5.65
C ALA A 32 -10.19 -17.30 5.22
N ALA A 33 -10.26 -18.12 4.17
CA ALA A 33 -9.12 -18.92 3.78
C ALA A 33 -7.93 -17.98 3.52
N PRO A 34 -6.74 -18.27 4.07
CA PRO A 34 -5.54 -17.56 3.68
C PRO A 34 -5.40 -17.63 2.16
N LEU A 35 -4.86 -16.57 1.56
CA LEU A 35 -4.68 -16.43 0.12
C LEU A 35 -4.20 -17.75 -0.49
N ASP A 36 -4.99 -18.31 -1.40
CA ASP A 36 -4.70 -19.61 -2.00
C ASP A 36 -3.58 -19.49 -3.04
N ASN A 37 -3.03 -20.63 -3.46
CA ASN A 37 -1.91 -20.63 -4.40
C ASN A 37 -2.27 -19.94 -5.74
N ALA A 38 -3.50 -20.11 -6.22
CA ALA A 38 -3.96 -19.44 -7.43
C ALA A 38 -3.98 -17.91 -7.25
N GLY A 39 -4.57 -17.42 -6.16
CA GLY A 39 -4.60 -15.99 -5.83
C GLY A 39 -3.20 -15.40 -5.65
N PHE A 40 -2.29 -16.13 -4.99
CA PHE A 40 -0.90 -15.71 -4.88
C PHE A 40 -0.21 -15.64 -6.23
N MET A 41 -0.32 -16.67 -7.08
CA MET A 41 0.30 -16.67 -8.41
C MET A 41 -0.24 -15.56 -9.30
N THR A 42 -1.52 -15.23 -9.20
CA THR A 42 -2.12 -14.07 -9.88
C THR A 42 -1.55 -12.74 -9.36
N ALA A 43 -1.38 -12.59 -8.05
CA ALA A 43 -0.75 -11.42 -7.46
C ALA A 43 0.73 -11.31 -7.87
N TRP A 44 1.46 -12.42 -7.84
CA TRP A 44 2.85 -12.51 -8.28
C TRP A 44 3.02 -12.11 -9.75
N GLY A 45 2.13 -12.59 -10.62
CA GLY A 45 2.08 -12.18 -12.03
C GLY A 45 1.87 -10.67 -12.20
N ALA A 46 0.90 -10.09 -11.49
CA ALA A 46 0.65 -8.65 -11.54
C ALA A 46 1.85 -7.83 -11.02
N TYR A 47 2.53 -8.30 -9.99
CA TYR A 47 3.76 -7.65 -9.51
C TYR A 47 4.87 -7.68 -10.55
N LEU A 48 5.15 -8.85 -11.16
CA LEU A 48 6.17 -8.96 -12.19
C LEU A 48 5.84 -8.09 -13.41
N HIS A 49 4.56 -8.04 -13.79
CA HIS A 49 4.11 -7.20 -14.89
C HIS A 49 4.29 -5.71 -14.58
N CYS A 50 3.91 -5.27 -13.38
CA CYS A 50 4.12 -3.91 -12.93
C CYS A 50 5.61 -3.52 -12.88
N GLN A 51 6.50 -4.44 -12.48
CA GLN A 51 7.94 -4.17 -12.47
C GLN A 51 8.57 -4.15 -13.87
N ALA A 52 7.97 -4.83 -14.84
CA ALA A 52 8.40 -4.81 -16.23
C ALA A 52 7.85 -3.60 -17.01
N GLY A 53 6.73 -3.04 -16.57
CA GLY A 53 6.14 -1.84 -17.16
C GLY A 53 6.99 -0.61 -16.84
N THR A 54 7.71 -0.08 -17.83
CA THR A 54 8.52 1.13 -17.62
C THR A 54 7.69 2.41 -17.81
N ASP A 55 6.82 2.46 -18.81
CA ASP A 55 6.11 3.71 -19.18
C ASP A 55 4.60 3.53 -19.44
N ASP A 56 4.07 2.31 -19.30
CA ASP A 56 2.62 2.06 -19.36
C ASP A 56 1.99 2.24 -17.97
N VAL A 57 1.85 3.52 -17.59
CA VAL A 57 1.39 3.94 -16.28
C VAL A 57 -0.02 3.44 -15.95
N ASP A 58 -0.93 3.36 -16.94
CA ASP A 58 -2.30 2.93 -16.69
C ASP A 58 -2.37 1.43 -16.38
N THR A 59 -1.57 0.63 -17.09
CA THR A 59 -1.42 -0.80 -16.80
C THR A 59 -0.77 -1.03 -15.43
N MET A 60 0.33 -0.33 -15.12
CA MET A 60 0.97 -0.44 -13.80
C MET A 60 0.02 -0.03 -12.67
N ARG A 61 -0.80 1.01 -12.88
CA ARG A 61 -1.83 1.45 -11.94
C ARG A 61 -2.92 0.38 -11.76
N ALA A 62 -3.30 -0.33 -12.83
CA ALA A 62 -4.25 -1.42 -12.74
C ALA A 62 -3.67 -2.60 -11.94
N ASP A 63 -2.41 -2.96 -12.18
CA ASP A 63 -1.70 -4.00 -11.44
C ASP A 63 -1.58 -3.65 -9.95
N MET A 64 -1.22 -2.39 -9.64
CA MET A 64 -1.19 -1.89 -8.25
C MET A 64 -2.55 -2.03 -7.57
N LYS A 65 -3.65 -1.67 -8.25
CA LYS A 65 -5.02 -1.81 -7.70
C LYS A 65 -5.42 -3.27 -7.51
N GLN A 66 -4.91 -4.18 -8.33
CA GLN A 66 -5.12 -5.61 -8.14
C GLN A 66 -4.35 -6.11 -6.92
N LEU A 67 -3.07 -5.76 -6.80
CA LEU A 67 -2.23 -6.12 -5.65
C LEU A 67 -2.79 -5.60 -4.33
N SER A 68 -3.25 -4.35 -4.29
CA SER A 68 -3.85 -3.74 -3.09
C SER A 68 -5.14 -4.46 -2.65
N ARG A 69 -5.94 -4.97 -3.60
CA ARG A 69 -7.12 -5.78 -3.30
C ARG A 69 -6.75 -7.13 -2.68
N VAL A 70 -5.69 -7.77 -3.19
CA VAL A 70 -5.18 -9.02 -2.61
C VAL A 70 -4.62 -8.79 -1.21
N ALA A 71 -3.84 -7.71 -1.02
CA ALA A 71 -3.25 -7.38 0.27
C ALA A 71 -4.32 -7.09 1.36
N SER A 72 -5.33 -6.30 1.03
CA SER A 72 -6.46 -6.01 1.94
C SER A 72 -7.32 -7.25 2.24
N ALA A 73 -7.54 -8.12 1.27
CA ALA A 73 -8.23 -9.40 1.49
C ALA A 73 -7.45 -10.31 2.43
N GLN A 74 -6.12 -10.36 2.29
CA GLN A 74 -5.24 -11.13 3.16
C GLN A 74 -5.24 -10.59 4.59
N GLU A 75 -5.16 -9.27 4.78
CA GLU A 75 -5.23 -8.66 6.12
C GLU A 75 -6.59 -8.97 6.78
N SER A 76 -7.67 -8.84 6.04
CA SER A 76 -9.02 -9.19 6.51
C SER A 76 -9.13 -10.67 6.91
N ALA A 77 -8.45 -11.57 6.19
CA ALA A 77 -8.44 -12.99 6.52
C ALA A 77 -7.59 -13.33 7.76
N GLN A 78 -6.56 -12.54 8.05
CA GLN A 78 -5.75 -12.67 9.26
C GLN A 78 -6.46 -12.13 10.51
N ASN A 79 -7.44 -11.23 10.33
CA ASN A 79 -8.26 -10.71 11.42
C ASN A 79 -9.28 -11.76 11.86
N LEU A 80 -9.10 -12.29 13.07
CA LEU A 80 -10.01 -13.28 13.64
C LEU A 80 -11.40 -12.67 13.87
N PRO A 81 -12.50 -13.36 13.52
CA PRO A 81 -13.87 -12.81 13.61
C PRO A 81 -14.38 -12.66 15.06
N PHE A 82 -13.54 -12.91 16.06
CA PHE A 82 -13.90 -12.88 17.47
C PHE A 82 -12.84 -12.17 18.31
N SER A 83 -13.28 -11.43 19.33
CA SER A 83 -12.38 -10.75 20.25
C SER A 83 -11.65 -11.76 21.13
N LEU A 84 -10.39 -12.04 20.82
CA LEU A 84 -9.53 -12.85 21.67
C LEU A 84 -9.22 -12.11 22.99
N PRO A 85 -9.16 -12.82 24.13
CA PRO A 85 -8.58 -12.27 25.37
C PRO A 85 -7.14 -11.80 25.14
N ASP A 86 -6.73 -10.70 25.78
CA ASP A 86 -5.44 -10.06 25.49
C ASP A 86 -4.23 -10.96 25.73
N PHE A 87 -4.34 -11.94 26.62
CA PHE A 87 -3.32 -12.99 26.79
C PHE A 87 -3.14 -13.81 25.52
N VAL A 88 -4.22 -14.21 24.84
CA VAL A 88 -4.14 -14.99 23.60
C VAL A 88 -3.67 -14.12 22.44
N LYS A 89 -4.07 -12.85 22.38
CA LYS A 89 -3.53 -11.90 21.38
C LYS A 89 -2.02 -11.74 21.51
N ARG A 90 -1.47 -11.68 22.73
CA ARG A 90 -0.02 -11.62 22.96
C ARG A 90 0.71 -12.88 22.53
N VAL A 91 0.09 -14.06 22.68
CA VAL A 91 0.68 -15.35 22.27
C VAL A 91 0.53 -15.58 20.76
N MET A 92 -0.55 -15.09 20.15
CA MET A 92 -0.82 -15.18 18.71
C MET A 92 -0.33 -13.94 17.93
N ALA A 93 0.80 -13.35 18.37
CA ALA A 93 1.43 -12.23 17.67
C ALA A 93 1.37 -12.46 16.14
N LYS A 94 0.69 -11.51 15.45
CA LYS A 94 0.37 -11.47 14.00
C LYS A 94 0.95 -12.68 13.26
N PRO A 95 0.17 -13.74 12.95
CA PRO A 95 0.71 -14.89 12.26
C PRO A 95 1.38 -14.39 10.99
N THR A 96 2.71 -14.52 10.95
CA THR A 96 3.52 -13.98 9.87
C THR A 96 3.03 -14.65 8.60
N SER A 97 2.61 -13.85 7.62
CA SER A 97 2.25 -14.32 6.29
C SER A 97 3.28 -15.37 5.84
N ARG A 98 2.88 -16.64 5.70
CA ARG A 98 3.78 -17.73 5.27
C ARG A 98 3.99 -17.75 3.76
N LEU A 99 3.58 -16.68 3.06
CA LEU A 99 3.84 -16.52 1.64
C LEU A 99 5.30 -16.13 1.43
N ALA A 100 5.90 -16.64 0.35
CA ALA A 100 7.28 -16.35 -0.01
C ALA A 100 7.53 -14.85 -0.28
N ALA A 101 6.47 -14.12 -0.64
CA ALA A 101 6.46 -12.68 -0.78
C ALA A 101 5.22 -12.10 -0.07
N ASP A 102 5.39 -10.95 0.57
CA ASP A 102 4.31 -10.22 1.23
C ASP A 102 3.52 -9.40 0.19
N PRO A 103 2.20 -9.65 0.01
CA PRO A 103 1.38 -8.88 -0.93
C PRO A 103 1.31 -7.38 -0.64
N ASN A 104 1.43 -6.95 0.63
CA ASN A 104 1.52 -5.52 0.96
C ASN A 104 2.82 -4.93 0.41
N ALA A 105 3.96 -5.58 0.66
CA ALA A 105 5.24 -5.15 0.09
C ALA A 105 5.24 -5.12 -1.45
N MET A 106 4.59 -6.11 -2.10
CA MET A 106 4.41 -6.15 -3.55
C MET A 106 3.57 -4.97 -4.05
N ALA A 107 2.45 -4.65 -3.37
CA ALA A 107 1.60 -3.51 -3.70
C ALA A 107 2.35 -2.18 -3.54
N ALA A 108 3.08 -2.00 -2.44
CA ALA A 108 3.89 -0.82 -2.19
C ALA A 108 4.99 -0.63 -3.24
N ALA A 109 5.72 -1.69 -3.57
CA ALA A 109 6.77 -1.65 -4.58
C ALA A 109 6.21 -1.28 -5.97
N CYS A 110 5.10 -1.89 -6.37
CA CYS A 110 4.44 -1.57 -7.63
C CYS A 110 3.91 -0.12 -7.64
N ALA A 111 3.32 0.36 -6.55
CA ALA A 111 2.88 1.75 -6.43
C ALA A 111 4.06 2.74 -6.58
N LEU A 112 5.21 2.48 -5.96
CA LEU A 112 6.40 3.31 -6.15
C LEU A 112 6.87 3.32 -7.61
N SER A 113 6.95 2.14 -8.23
CA SER A 113 7.36 2.02 -9.64
C SER A 113 6.40 2.79 -10.56
N ALA A 114 5.10 2.62 -10.37
CA ALA A 114 4.06 3.33 -11.11
C ALA A 114 4.12 4.84 -10.89
N GLY A 115 4.40 5.28 -9.65
CA GLY A 115 4.59 6.69 -9.32
C GLY A 115 5.80 7.30 -10.05
N GLN A 116 6.93 6.59 -10.05
CA GLN A 116 8.14 7.00 -10.78
C GLN A 116 7.92 7.01 -12.30
N ALA A 117 7.21 6.02 -12.85
CA ALA A 117 6.82 6.00 -14.26
C ALA A 117 5.93 7.19 -14.62
N ALA A 118 4.94 7.49 -13.78
CA ALA A 118 4.06 8.63 -13.94
C ALA A 118 4.83 9.98 -13.90
N LEU A 119 5.85 10.10 -13.05
CA LEU A 119 6.74 11.28 -13.05
C LEU A 119 7.48 11.43 -14.39
N ARG A 120 8.03 10.34 -14.94
CA ARG A 120 8.76 10.36 -16.23
C ARG A 120 7.91 10.82 -17.41
N VAL A 121 6.63 10.48 -17.41
CA VAL A 121 5.68 10.86 -18.47
C VAL A 121 4.83 12.08 -18.10
N GLU A 122 5.27 12.86 -17.10
CA GLU A 122 4.65 14.11 -16.65
C GLU A 122 3.19 14.01 -16.16
N ARG A 123 2.74 12.81 -15.80
CA ARG A 123 1.41 12.56 -15.22
C ARG A 123 1.42 12.74 -13.70
N MET A 124 1.57 14.00 -13.27
CA MET A 124 1.74 14.37 -11.86
C MET A 124 0.55 13.97 -10.97
N ASP A 125 -0.66 13.96 -11.52
CA ASP A 125 -1.87 13.52 -10.83
C ASP A 125 -1.80 12.04 -10.46
N VAL A 126 -1.39 11.19 -11.41
CA VAL A 126 -1.23 9.75 -11.19
C VAL A 126 -0.05 9.46 -10.30
N ALA A 127 1.07 10.16 -10.47
CA ALA A 127 2.23 10.02 -9.59
C ALA A 127 1.84 10.29 -8.13
N ALA A 128 1.12 11.39 -7.89
CA ALA A 128 0.67 11.76 -6.55
C ALA A 128 -0.33 10.75 -5.98
N GLU A 129 -1.21 10.18 -6.80
CA GLU A 129 -2.10 9.10 -6.37
C GLU A 129 -1.31 7.87 -5.92
N MET A 130 -0.34 7.43 -6.71
CA MET A 130 0.45 6.23 -6.41
C MET A 130 1.26 6.40 -5.12
N PHE A 131 1.95 7.53 -4.94
CA PHE A 131 2.71 7.79 -3.71
C PHE A 131 1.80 7.94 -2.49
N ARG A 132 0.65 8.61 -2.61
CA ARG A 132 -0.33 8.69 -1.51
C ARG A 132 -0.86 7.32 -1.12
N ALA A 133 -1.08 6.41 -2.07
CA ALA A 133 -1.52 5.05 -1.77
C ALA A 133 -0.53 4.31 -0.86
N VAL A 134 0.79 4.49 -1.07
CA VAL A 134 1.83 3.94 -0.19
C VAL A 134 1.72 4.55 1.21
N LEU A 135 1.66 5.88 1.31
CA LEU A 135 1.60 6.60 2.58
C LEU A 135 0.36 6.26 3.42
N GLN A 136 -0.76 5.95 2.76
CA GLN A 136 -2.03 5.66 3.43
C GLN A 136 -2.12 4.23 3.93
N ASN A 137 -1.64 3.27 3.13
CA ASN A 137 -1.91 1.84 3.32
C ASN A 137 -0.77 1.07 3.99
N HIS A 138 0.41 1.67 4.20
CA HIS A 138 1.60 0.97 4.70
C HIS A 138 2.24 1.75 5.86
N ARG A 139 1.57 1.80 7.01
CA ARG A 139 2.02 2.62 8.15
C ARG A 139 2.90 1.87 9.12
N GLU A 140 2.96 0.55 8.98
CA GLU A 140 3.70 -0.33 9.85
C GLU A 140 5.21 -0.18 9.61
N PRO A 141 6.04 -0.34 10.67
CA PRO A 141 7.47 -0.11 10.60
C PRO A 141 8.19 -1.00 9.58
N GLU A 142 7.67 -2.20 9.29
CA GLU A 142 8.18 -3.08 8.24
C GLU A 142 8.15 -2.46 6.83
N TYR A 143 7.29 -1.45 6.60
CA TYR A 143 7.15 -0.78 5.32
C TYR A 143 7.80 0.61 5.27
N ALA A 144 8.58 0.99 6.29
CA ALA A 144 9.18 2.31 6.41
C ALA A 144 9.98 2.72 5.16
N TYR A 145 10.71 1.79 4.55
CA TYR A 145 11.44 2.04 3.31
C TYR A 145 10.53 2.58 2.19
N TYR A 146 9.38 1.94 1.97
CA TYR A 146 8.45 2.35 0.92
C TYR A 146 7.83 3.71 1.22
N VAL A 147 7.50 3.96 2.49
CA VAL A 147 6.95 5.24 2.97
C VAL A 147 7.93 6.37 2.70
N GLU A 148 9.22 6.21 3.04
CA GLU A 148 10.22 7.25 2.78
C GLU A 148 10.38 7.53 1.29
N GLN A 149 10.44 6.49 0.44
CA GLN A 149 10.49 6.66 -1.01
C GLN A 149 9.27 7.41 -1.56
N ALA A 150 8.08 7.13 -1.03
CA ALA A 150 6.86 7.83 -1.41
C ALA A 150 6.89 9.31 -0.98
N ARG A 151 7.47 9.64 0.18
CA ARG A 151 7.65 11.04 0.60
C ARG A 151 8.57 11.80 -0.34
N VAL A 152 9.70 11.20 -0.71
CA VAL A 152 10.62 11.78 -1.70
C VAL A 152 9.91 12.07 -3.02
N GLY A 153 9.10 11.12 -3.51
CA GLY A 153 8.28 11.33 -4.72
C GLY A 153 7.27 12.47 -4.58
N MET A 154 6.62 12.62 -3.42
CA MET A 154 5.69 13.72 -3.17
C MET A 154 6.41 15.09 -3.13
N GLU A 155 7.63 15.15 -2.60
CA GLU A 155 8.46 16.37 -2.61
C GLU A 155 8.90 16.76 -4.03
N GLU A 156 9.17 15.77 -4.89
CA GLU A 156 9.46 16.00 -6.30
C GLU A 156 8.26 16.63 -7.03
N ILE A 157 7.05 16.10 -6.81
CA ILE A 157 5.81 16.69 -7.35
C ILE A 157 5.63 18.12 -6.85
N ALA A 158 5.84 18.36 -5.54
CA ALA A 158 5.70 19.70 -4.96
C ALA A 158 6.67 20.71 -5.61
N ARG A 159 7.92 20.30 -5.86
CA ARG A 159 8.92 21.12 -6.56
C ARG A 159 8.51 21.38 -8.01
N GLY A 160 8.00 20.38 -8.73
CA GLY A 160 7.50 20.55 -10.10
C GLY A 160 6.36 21.56 -10.19
N VAL A 161 5.38 21.49 -9.28
CA VAL A 161 4.26 22.44 -9.20
C VAL A 161 4.74 23.86 -8.90
N GLN A 162 5.68 24.02 -7.96
CA GLN A 162 6.27 25.32 -7.66
C GLN A 162 6.99 25.89 -8.88
N ALA A 163 7.83 25.11 -9.57
CA ALA A 163 8.54 25.57 -10.75
C ALA A 163 7.58 26.05 -11.86
N ALA A 164 6.50 25.30 -12.11
CA ALA A 164 5.47 25.70 -13.07
C ALA A 164 4.74 26.98 -12.65
N ALA A 165 4.45 27.16 -11.36
CA ALA A 165 3.84 28.37 -10.83
C ALA A 165 4.74 29.59 -11.00
N HIS A 166 6.05 29.47 -10.75
CA HIS A 166 7.00 30.57 -10.96
C HIS A 166 7.16 30.94 -12.43
N ALA A 167 7.11 29.96 -13.35
CA ALA A 167 7.14 30.21 -14.79
C ALA A 167 5.87 30.90 -15.31
N ALA A 168 4.74 30.71 -14.63
CA ALA A 168 3.45 31.29 -14.99
C ALA A 168 3.23 32.73 -14.48
N VAL A 169 4.11 33.27 -13.63
CA VAL A 169 4.03 34.68 -13.22
C VAL A 169 4.56 35.53 -14.38
N PRO A 170 3.71 36.33 -15.07
CA PRO A 170 4.21 37.27 -16.05
C PRO A 170 5.11 38.25 -15.31
N THR A 171 6.38 38.30 -15.70
CA THR A 171 7.32 39.32 -15.27
C THR A 171 6.72 40.68 -15.62
N LEU A 172 6.01 41.30 -14.68
CA LEU A 172 5.68 42.72 -14.75
C LEU A 172 7.02 43.44 -14.68
N ILE A 173 7.58 43.71 -15.85
CA ILE A 173 8.76 44.57 -16.01
C ILE A 173 8.43 45.87 -15.29
N PRO A 174 9.14 46.25 -14.21
CA PRO A 174 9.00 47.60 -13.70
C PRO A 174 9.54 48.51 -14.80
N ILE A 175 8.63 49.26 -15.44
CA ILE A 175 9.00 50.33 -16.36
C ILE A 175 9.69 51.39 -15.49
N SER A 176 11.00 51.25 -15.35
CA SER A 176 11.85 52.26 -14.74
C SER A 176 11.74 53.48 -15.64
N SER A 177 10.97 54.48 -15.20
CA SER A 177 10.87 55.77 -15.86
C SER A 177 12.24 56.42 -15.83
N THR A 178 13.03 56.18 -16.88
CA THR A 178 14.21 56.98 -17.16
C THR A 178 13.71 58.38 -17.50
N ALA A 179 13.95 59.31 -16.59
CA ALA A 179 13.78 60.73 -16.82
C ALA A 179 14.56 61.10 -18.10
N PHE A 180 13.82 61.40 -19.16
CA PHE A 180 14.29 61.91 -20.43
C PHE A 180 14.75 63.36 -20.23
N THR A 181 16.02 63.56 -19.85
CA THR A 181 16.62 64.90 -19.86
C THR A 181 16.88 65.31 -21.30
N LEU A 182 16.01 66.19 -21.81
CA LEU A 182 16.12 66.83 -23.11
C LEU A 182 17.49 67.52 -23.26
N ARG A 183 18.22 67.07 -24.28
CA ARG A 183 19.43 67.65 -24.83
C ARG A 183 19.09 69.04 -25.39
N ASN A 184 19.53 70.11 -24.71
CA ASN A 184 19.37 71.47 -25.19
C ASN A 184 20.45 71.78 -26.23
N SER A 185 20.02 72.04 -27.46
CA SER A 185 20.85 72.50 -28.58
C SER A 185 21.07 74.02 -28.48
N THR A 186 22.21 74.46 -29.01
CA THR A 186 22.83 75.81 -28.95
C THR A 186 22.01 76.97 -29.55
N PRO A 187 22.48 78.22 -29.38
CA PRO A 187 23.11 78.91 -30.53
C PRO A 187 24.43 79.61 -30.13
N VAL A 188 25.54 79.36 -30.85
CA VAL A 188 26.16 80.27 -31.86
C VAL A 188 26.40 81.69 -31.32
N SER A 189 27.62 81.95 -30.84
CA SER A 189 28.19 83.30 -30.71
C SER A 189 29.01 83.64 -31.95
N PHE A 190 28.76 84.85 -32.44
CA PHE A 190 29.48 85.55 -33.51
C PHE A 190 30.39 86.57 -32.79
N GLU A 191 31.69 86.53 -33.02
CA GLU A 191 32.64 87.59 -32.60
C GLU A 191 33.53 87.94 -33.79
N ASP A 192 33.82 89.25 -33.89
CA ASP A 192 34.41 90.02 -34.99
C ASP A 192 35.81 89.57 -35.48
#